data_AF-A0A0G0RS50-F1
#
_entry.id   AF-A0A0G0RS50-F1
#
_cell.length_a   1.000
_cell.length_b   1.000
_cell.length_c   1.000
_cell.angle_alpha   90.00
_cell.angle_beta   90.00
_cell.angle_gamma   90.00
#
_symmetry.space_group_name_H-M   'P 1'
#
loop_
_entity.id
_entity.type
_entity.pdbx_description
1 polymer ?
#
loop_
_entity_poly.entity_id
_entity_poly.type
_entity_poly.pdbx_seq_one_letter_code
_entity_poly.pdbx_strand_id
1 'polypeptide(L)'
;MAIQARTEFASALNQVCSERGIEPEVVIDSIKHAILAAYRKDYGEPEGIIVDLNSETGEVVLTRDKKNVTPSGFGRIAAQTAKQVILQKIREAEKNAVLSEYSSKVGTIISGLVQRISGPIVTVSLGKAEAIMPPGEQSQNEKYMVNQRLKFYVVGIKEGNRGEEIVVSRAANGLLEGLFRQEVPEIASVLVQKSLFFPIKWGLIRLVLV
;
A
#
# COMPACT_ATOMS: atom_id res chain seq x y z
N MET A 1 30.03 4.03 -31.39
CA MET A 1 28.77 4.42 -30.70
C MET A 1 28.21 3.22 -29.92
N ALA A 2 28.78 2.87 -28.75
CA ALA A 2 28.28 1.76 -27.92
C ALA A 2 28.34 2.05 -26.39
N ILE A 3 28.73 3.27 -25.99
CA ILE A 3 28.95 3.63 -24.58
C ILE A 3 27.73 4.33 -23.95
N GLN A 4 26.81 4.86 -24.77
CA GLN A 4 25.76 5.78 -24.31
C GLN A 4 24.61 5.09 -23.55
N ALA A 5 24.29 3.83 -23.84
CA ALA A 5 23.27 3.07 -23.09
C ALA A 5 23.77 2.52 -21.75
N ARG A 6 25.10 2.51 -21.51
CA ARG A 6 25.75 1.76 -20.42
C ARG A 6 25.71 2.47 -19.07
N THR A 7 25.51 3.79 -19.06
CA THR A 7 25.40 4.61 -17.83
C THR A 7 23.95 4.93 -17.44
N GLU A 8 22.98 4.57 -18.29
CA GLU A 8 21.56 4.86 -18.04
C GLU A 8 20.95 3.95 -16.98
N PHE A 9 21.35 2.67 -16.92
CA PHE A 9 20.77 1.71 -15.97
C PHE A 9 21.08 2.07 -14.51
N ALA A 10 22.35 2.22 -14.17
CA ALA A 10 22.76 2.63 -12.82
C ALA A 10 22.17 3.99 -12.43
N SER A 11 22.21 4.97 -13.34
CA SER A 11 21.66 6.30 -13.08
C SER A 11 20.15 6.25 -12.84
N ALA A 12 19.41 5.51 -13.67
CA ALA A 12 17.96 5.36 -13.54
C ALA A 12 17.58 4.58 -12.28
N LEU A 13 18.29 3.48 -11.98
CA LEU A 13 18.08 2.68 -10.79
C LEU A 13 18.32 3.54 -9.54
N ASN A 14 19.47 4.23 -9.47
CA ASN A 14 19.82 5.08 -8.33
C ASN A 14 18.85 6.25 -8.15
N GLN A 15 18.41 6.88 -9.24
CA GLN A 15 17.43 7.96 -9.17
C GLN A 15 16.10 7.47 -8.57
N VAL A 16 15.56 6.39 -9.13
CA VAL A 16 14.30 5.79 -8.68
C VAL A 16 14.37 5.32 -7.23
N CYS A 17 15.50 4.72 -6.85
CA CYS A 17 15.76 4.24 -5.49
C CYS A 17 15.86 5.40 -4.50
N SER A 18 16.59 6.46 -4.85
CA SER A 18 16.79 7.64 -3.99
C SER A 18 15.51 8.42 -3.75
N GLU A 19 14.68 8.61 -4.77
CA GLU A 19 13.39 9.33 -4.66
C GLU A 19 12.39 8.65 -3.72
N ARG A 20 12.54 7.35 -3.50
CA ARG A 20 11.60 6.51 -2.74
C ARG A 20 12.20 5.90 -1.48
N GLY A 21 13.47 6.19 -1.17
CA GLY A 21 14.18 5.67 0.00
C GLY A 21 14.40 4.17 -0.03
N ILE A 22 14.57 3.58 -1.22
CA ILE A 22 14.84 2.14 -1.40
C ILE A 22 16.34 1.96 -1.62
N GLU A 23 16.96 0.98 -0.98
CA GLU A 23 18.37 0.67 -1.24
C GLU A 23 18.53 -0.07 -2.59
N PRO A 24 19.45 0.37 -3.47
CA PRO A 24 19.68 -0.28 -4.77
C PRO A 24 19.99 -1.78 -4.68
N GLU A 25 20.70 -2.20 -3.62
CA GLU A 25 21.06 -3.60 -3.38
C GLU A 25 19.83 -4.49 -3.22
N VAL A 26 18.83 -4.04 -2.45
CA VAL A 26 17.57 -4.77 -2.25
C VAL A 26 16.82 -4.96 -3.57
N VAL A 27 16.87 -3.95 -4.45
CA VAL A 27 16.25 -4.04 -5.78
C VAL A 27 17.02 -5.00 -6.67
N ILE A 28 18.36 -4.94 -6.68
CA ILE A 28 19.23 -5.84 -7.46
C ILE A 28 18.98 -7.30 -7.05
N ASP A 29 18.91 -7.58 -5.76
CA ASP A 29 18.64 -8.94 -5.28
C ASP A 29 17.25 -9.40 -5.68
N SER A 30 16.25 -8.54 -5.58
CA SER A 30 14.89 -8.86 -6.05
C SER A 30 14.85 -9.18 -7.55
N ILE A 31 15.62 -8.43 -8.36
CA ILE A 31 15.75 -8.67 -9.80
C ILE A 31 16.41 -10.04 -10.05
N LYS A 32 17.50 -10.37 -9.35
CA LYS A 32 18.17 -11.69 -9.48
C LYS A 32 17.22 -12.84 -9.18
N HIS A 33 16.46 -12.76 -8.10
CA HIS A 33 15.47 -13.78 -7.74
C HIS A 33 14.37 -13.93 -8.79
N ALA A 34 13.86 -12.81 -9.30
CA ALA A 34 12.82 -12.83 -10.33
C ALA A 34 13.33 -13.37 -11.67
N ILE A 35 14.57 -13.05 -12.05
CA ILE A 35 15.24 -13.58 -13.24
C ILE A 35 15.45 -15.09 -13.10
N LEU A 36 15.88 -15.56 -11.93
CA LEU A 36 16.01 -16.99 -11.65
C LEU A 36 14.65 -17.71 -11.76
N ALA A 37 13.59 -17.11 -11.24
CA ALA A 37 12.23 -17.65 -11.37
C ALA A 37 11.75 -17.69 -12.83
N ALA A 38 12.04 -16.64 -13.61
CA ALA A 38 11.73 -16.59 -15.04
C ALA A 38 12.50 -17.67 -15.82
N TYR A 39 13.78 -17.84 -15.53
CA TYR A 39 14.60 -18.90 -16.11
C TYR A 39 14.01 -20.28 -15.79
N ARG A 40 13.62 -20.52 -14.53
CA ARG A 40 13.08 -21.81 -14.10
C ARG A 40 11.80 -22.19 -14.84
N LYS A 41 10.96 -21.18 -15.11
CA LYS A 41 9.70 -21.36 -15.83
C LYS A 41 9.91 -21.78 -17.28
N ASP A 42 10.87 -21.18 -17.97
CA ASP A 42 11.06 -21.36 -19.41
C ASP A 42 12.02 -22.51 -19.75
N TYR A 43 12.93 -22.87 -18.83
CA TYR A 43 14.01 -23.83 -19.08
C TYR A 43 14.06 -24.99 -18.05
N GLY A 44 13.08 -25.10 -17.16
CA GLY A 44 12.97 -26.14 -16.12
C GLY A 44 13.70 -25.80 -14.82
N GLU A 45 13.88 -26.76 -13.92
CA GLU A 45 14.57 -26.53 -12.63
C GLU A 45 15.99 -27.12 -12.59
N PRO A 46 17.00 -26.42 -13.12
CA PRO A 46 18.36 -26.81 -12.79
C PRO A 46 18.75 -26.25 -11.42
N GLU A 47 19.19 -27.15 -10.55
CA GLU A 47 19.86 -26.80 -9.31
C GLU A 47 21.18 -26.04 -9.60
N GLY A 48 21.61 -25.20 -8.65
CA GLY A 48 22.93 -24.57 -8.69
C GLY A 48 23.10 -23.42 -9.69
N ILE A 49 22.01 -22.82 -10.19
CA ILE A 49 22.11 -21.61 -11.02
C ILE A 49 22.30 -20.38 -10.15
N ILE A 50 23.35 -19.62 -10.45
CA ILE A 50 23.64 -18.31 -9.87
C ILE A 50 23.34 -17.25 -10.94
N VAL A 51 22.64 -16.19 -10.52
CA VAL A 51 22.34 -15.03 -11.36
C VAL A 51 23.23 -13.88 -10.94
N ASP A 52 24.14 -13.49 -11.83
CA ASP A 52 24.98 -12.31 -11.66
C ASP A 52 24.35 -11.17 -12.47
N LEU A 53 24.05 -10.06 -11.78
CA LEU A 53 23.55 -8.83 -12.38
C LEU A 53 24.59 -7.74 -12.12
N ASN A 54 25.14 -7.19 -13.19
CA ASN A 54 26.05 -6.06 -13.12
C ASN A 54 25.24 -4.77 -12.84
N SER A 55 25.54 -4.10 -11.73
CA SER A 55 24.84 -2.89 -11.27
C SER A 55 25.06 -1.67 -12.15
N GLU A 56 26.17 -1.62 -12.88
CA GLU A 56 26.51 -0.52 -13.78
C GLU A 56 25.86 -0.70 -15.15
N THR A 57 26.06 -1.88 -15.74
CA THR A 57 25.67 -2.15 -17.13
C THR A 57 24.28 -2.77 -17.27
N GLY A 58 23.71 -3.32 -16.21
CA GLY A 58 22.48 -4.11 -16.25
C GLY A 58 22.65 -5.48 -16.94
N GLU A 59 23.89 -5.89 -17.23
CA GLU A 59 24.18 -7.17 -17.87
C GLU A 59 23.88 -8.32 -16.90
N VAL A 60 23.21 -9.34 -17.42
CA VAL A 60 22.79 -10.52 -16.65
C VAL A 60 23.50 -11.75 -17.20
N VAL A 61 24.22 -12.43 -16.32
CA VAL A 61 24.93 -13.67 -16.61
C VAL A 61 24.43 -14.77 -15.68
N LEU A 62 24.04 -15.90 -16.26
CA LEU A 62 23.65 -17.09 -15.52
C LEU A 62 24.79 -18.09 -15.55
N THR A 63 25.22 -18.52 -14.37
CA THR A 63 26.33 -19.44 -14.20
C THR A 63 25.88 -20.70 -13.47
N ARG A 64 26.30 -21.87 -13.95
CA ARG A 64 26.17 -23.17 -13.26
C ARG A 64 27.53 -23.84 -13.23
N ASP A 65 28.01 -24.27 -12.08
CA ASP A 65 29.31 -24.93 -11.93
C ASP A 65 30.47 -24.17 -12.63
N LYS A 66 30.45 -22.83 -12.51
CA LYS A 66 31.38 -21.90 -13.18
C LYS A 66 31.29 -21.85 -14.73
N LYS A 67 30.27 -22.44 -15.33
CA LYS A 67 29.98 -22.37 -16.77
C LYS A 67 28.83 -21.41 -17.04
N ASN A 68 28.99 -20.55 -18.05
CA ASN A 68 27.91 -19.68 -18.51
C ASN A 68 26.83 -20.54 -19.20
N VAL A 69 25.61 -20.47 -18.67
CA VAL A 69 24.44 -21.19 -19.16
C VAL A 69 23.34 -20.24 -19.66
N THR A 70 23.69 -18.97 -19.89
CA THR A 70 22.76 -17.94 -20.35
C THR A 70 22.24 -18.27 -21.76
N PRO A 71 20.94 -18.52 -21.95
CA PRO A 71 20.39 -18.81 -23.26
C PRO A 71 20.47 -17.59 -24.19
N SER A 72 20.62 -17.85 -25.49
CA SER A 72 20.60 -16.78 -26.49
C SER A 72 19.27 -16.01 -26.43
N GLY A 73 19.33 -14.68 -26.30
CA GLY A 73 18.14 -13.82 -26.24
C GLY A 73 17.53 -13.69 -24.83
N PHE A 74 18.03 -14.41 -23.83
CA PHE A 74 17.54 -14.33 -22.45
C PHE A 74 17.69 -12.93 -21.82
N GLY A 75 18.65 -12.13 -22.31
CA GLY A 75 18.80 -10.73 -21.90
C GLY A 75 17.54 -9.88 -22.10
N ARG A 76 16.70 -10.18 -23.09
CA ARG A 76 15.41 -9.47 -23.27
C ARG A 76 14.41 -9.81 -22.17
N ILE A 77 14.32 -11.09 -21.80
CA ILE A 77 13.46 -11.58 -20.71
C ILE A 77 13.94 -10.95 -19.39
N ALA A 78 15.25 -10.99 -19.15
CA ALA A 78 15.85 -10.40 -17.96
C ALA A 78 15.57 -8.89 -17.84
N ALA A 79 15.70 -8.13 -18.94
CA ALA A 79 15.38 -6.70 -18.94
C ALA A 79 13.90 -6.42 -18.64
N GLN A 80 12.98 -7.21 -19.21
CA GLN A 80 11.55 -7.07 -18.95
C GLN A 80 11.21 -7.41 -17.49
N THR A 81 11.79 -8.49 -16.95
CA THR A 81 11.63 -8.88 -15.55
C THR A 81 12.20 -7.81 -14.62
N ALA A 82 13.38 -7.29 -14.90
CA ALA A 82 14.00 -6.22 -14.12
C ALA A 82 13.08 -4.99 -14.05
N LYS A 83 12.56 -4.54 -15.20
CA LYS A 83 11.59 -3.43 -15.25
C LYS A 83 10.36 -3.70 -14.39
N GLN A 84 9.81 -4.91 -14.43
CA GLN A 84 8.65 -5.28 -13.64
C GLN A 84 8.95 -5.26 -12.14
N VAL A 85 10.08 -5.82 -11.72
CA VAL A 85 10.50 -5.85 -10.31
C VAL A 85 10.76 -4.44 -9.78
N ILE A 86 11.43 -3.59 -10.56
CA ILE A 86 11.65 -2.19 -10.21
C ILE A 86 10.30 -1.48 -9.97
N LEU A 87 9.35 -1.61 -10.91
CA LEU A 87 8.02 -1.03 -10.76
C LEU A 87 7.25 -1.58 -9.54
N GLN A 88 7.43 -2.86 -9.21
CA GLN A 88 6.84 -3.45 -8.00
C GLN A 88 7.47 -2.84 -6.75
N LYS A 89 8.80 -2.75 -6.68
CA LYS A 89 9.51 -2.17 -5.52
C LYS A 89 9.16 -0.71 -5.29
N ILE A 90 9.02 0.07 -6.36
CA ILE A 90 8.53 1.46 -6.26
C ILE A 90 7.16 1.50 -5.58
N ARG A 91 6.21 0.68 -6.05
CA ARG A 91 4.85 0.65 -5.50
C ARG A 91 4.82 0.19 -4.05
N GLU A 92 5.65 -0.79 -3.70
CA GLU A 92 5.79 -1.27 -2.31
C GLU A 92 6.31 -0.16 -1.39
N ALA A 93 7.36 0.56 -1.81
CA ALA A 93 7.91 1.66 -1.02
C ALA A 93 6.92 2.83 -0.88
N GLU A 94 6.23 3.19 -1.96
CA GLU A 94 5.16 4.20 -1.92
C GLU A 94 4.05 3.78 -0.94
N LYS A 95 3.61 2.51 -1.00
CA LYS A 95 2.60 1.99 -0.08
C LYS A 95 3.07 2.06 1.37
N ASN A 96 4.30 1.65 1.65
CA ASN A 96 4.87 1.65 3.01
C ASN A 96 5.01 3.07 3.58
N ALA A 97 5.48 4.03 2.77
CA ALA A 97 5.57 5.44 3.17
C ALA A 97 4.20 6.02 3.54
N VAL A 98 3.18 5.72 2.72
CA VAL A 98 1.80 6.14 2.99
C VAL A 98 1.26 5.48 4.27
N LEU A 99 1.45 4.18 4.46
CA LEU A 99 1.02 3.48 5.68
C LEU A 99 1.63 4.09 6.96
N SER A 100 2.92 4.44 6.92
CA SER A 100 3.57 5.14 8.04
C SER A 100 2.90 6.47 8.35
N GLU A 101 2.47 7.24 7.34
CA GLU A 101 1.73 8.49 7.55
C GLU A 101 0.38 8.23 8.24
N TYR A 102 -0.37 7.23 7.79
CA TYR A 102 -1.72 6.93 8.33
C TYR A 102 -1.70 6.23 9.68
N SER A 103 -0.60 5.56 10.06
CA SER A 103 -0.42 5.01 11.40
C SER A 103 -0.56 6.11 12.47
N SER A 104 -0.01 7.30 12.22
CA SER A 104 -0.16 8.46 13.13
C SER A 104 -1.57 9.05 13.19
N LYS A 105 -2.45 8.70 12.23
CA LYS A 105 -3.83 9.18 12.11
C LYS A 105 -4.86 8.16 12.59
N VAL A 106 -4.43 7.02 13.12
CA VAL A 106 -5.32 6.05 13.75
C VAL A 106 -6.08 6.74 14.89
N GLY A 107 -7.39 6.51 14.95
CA GLY A 107 -8.26 7.18 15.91
C GLY A 107 -8.81 8.55 15.48
N THR A 108 -8.53 8.96 14.24
CA THR A 108 -9.04 10.23 13.69
C THR A 108 -10.08 10.01 12.59
N ILE A 109 -10.79 11.08 12.22
CA ILE A 109 -11.75 11.08 11.12
C ILE A 109 -11.10 11.65 9.87
N ILE A 110 -11.25 10.94 8.76
CA ILE A 110 -10.72 11.32 7.45
C ILE A 110 -11.86 11.31 6.42
N SER A 111 -11.84 12.28 5.51
CA SER A 111 -12.77 12.32 4.37
C SER A 111 -12.23 11.43 3.25
N GLY A 112 -13.08 10.58 2.68
CA GLY A 112 -12.73 9.66 1.61
C GLY A 112 -13.83 9.47 0.58
N LEU A 113 -13.47 8.90 -0.55
CA LEU A 113 -14.39 8.53 -1.63
C LEU A 113 -14.55 7.02 -1.68
N VAL A 114 -15.77 6.51 -1.71
CA VAL A 114 -16.02 5.09 -2.00
C VAL A 114 -15.59 4.82 -3.44
N GLN A 115 -14.50 4.10 -3.63
CA GLN A 115 -13.98 3.79 -4.97
C GLN A 115 -14.64 2.55 -5.57
N ARG A 116 -14.85 1.52 -4.74
CA ARG A 116 -15.28 0.20 -5.20
C ARG A 116 -16.02 -0.52 -4.10
N ILE A 117 -17.00 -1.33 -4.49
CA ILE A 117 -17.67 -2.28 -3.60
C ILE A 117 -17.41 -3.66 -4.19
N SER A 118 -16.79 -4.55 -3.43
CA SER A 118 -16.39 -5.88 -3.88
C SER A 118 -16.93 -6.94 -2.93
N GLY A 119 -18.12 -7.42 -3.29
CA GLY A 119 -18.91 -8.28 -2.42
C GLY A 119 -19.16 -7.56 -1.09
N PRO A 120 -18.68 -8.12 0.04
CA PRO A 120 -18.95 -7.57 1.35
C PRO A 120 -17.94 -6.48 1.77
N ILE A 121 -16.86 -6.25 1.00
CA ILE A 121 -15.82 -5.25 1.34
C ILE A 121 -16.03 -3.97 0.52
N VAL A 122 -16.00 -2.82 1.18
CA VAL A 122 -16.00 -1.50 0.53
C VAL A 122 -14.57 -0.95 0.53
N THR A 123 -14.09 -0.50 -0.63
CA THR A 123 -12.79 0.16 -0.79
C THR A 123 -12.99 1.67 -0.88
N VAL A 124 -12.22 2.42 -0.10
CA VAL A 124 -12.30 3.87 0.04
C VAL A 124 -10.97 4.50 -0.34
N SER A 125 -11.00 5.52 -1.21
CA SER A 125 -9.87 6.41 -1.45
C SER A 125 -9.77 7.45 -0.35
N LEU A 126 -8.61 7.56 0.27
CA LEU A 126 -8.24 8.65 1.19
C LEU A 126 -7.40 9.72 0.45
N GLY A 127 -7.46 9.76 -0.88
CA GLY A 127 -6.61 10.60 -1.72
C GLY A 127 -5.30 9.91 -2.07
N LYS A 128 -4.33 9.91 -1.15
CA LYS A 128 -3.00 9.29 -1.36
C LYS A 128 -2.94 7.79 -1.04
N ALA A 129 -3.98 7.25 -0.39
CA ALA A 129 -4.04 5.88 0.09
C ALA A 129 -5.37 5.22 -0.28
N GLU A 130 -5.36 3.89 -0.32
CA GLU A 130 -6.57 3.07 -0.33
C GLU A 130 -6.79 2.47 1.06
N ALA A 131 -8.04 2.47 1.50
CA ALA A 131 -8.48 1.86 2.74
C ALA A 131 -9.61 0.87 2.46
N ILE A 132 -9.77 -0.11 3.35
CA ILE A 132 -10.86 -1.07 3.31
C ILE A 132 -11.82 -0.84 4.47
N MET A 133 -13.09 -1.08 4.21
CA MET A 133 -14.15 -1.10 5.21
C MET A 133 -14.81 -2.49 5.16
N PRO A 134 -14.35 -3.43 6.01
CA PRO A 134 -14.93 -4.78 6.07
C PRO A 134 -16.35 -4.73 6.64
N PRO A 135 -17.14 -5.82 6.52
CA PRO A 135 -18.56 -5.84 6.90
C PRO A 135 -18.84 -5.40 8.35
N GLY A 136 -17.98 -5.82 9.29
CA GLY A 136 -18.14 -5.45 10.70
C GLY A 136 -17.92 -3.96 10.99
N GLU A 137 -17.26 -3.24 10.09
CA GLU A 137 -16.99 -1.80 10.21
C GLU A 137 -17.98 -0.95 9.41
N GLN A 138 -18.91 -1.58 8.69
CA GLN A 138 -19.97 -0.92 7.94
C GLN A 138 -21.16 -0.62 8.84
N SER A 139 -21.68 0.61 8.74
CA SER A 139 -22.98 0.94 9.32
C SER A 139 -24.08 0.11 8.65
N GLN A 140 -24.90 -0.57 9.45
CA GLN A 140 -25.97 -1.47 8.97
C GLN A 140 -27.09 -0.73 8.22
N ASN A 141 -27.32 0.55 8.57
CA ASN A 141 -28.43 1.34 8.04
C ASN A 141 -28.02 2.26 6.89
N GLU A 142 -26.75 2.27 6.49
CA GLU A 142 -26.22 3.17 5.47
C GLU A 142 -25.97 2.42 4.16
N LYS A 143 -26.44 2.97 3.04
CA LYS A 143 -26.15 2.44 1.71
C LYS A 143 -24.96 3.19 1.12
N TYR A 144 -23.90 2.46 0.80
CA TYR A 144 -22.72 3.01 0.13
C TYR A 144 -22.88 2.95 -1.38
N MET A 145 -22.52 4.05 -2.06
CA MET A 145 -22.48 4.13 -3.51
C MET A 145 -21.06 4.47 -3.98
N VAL A 146 -20.66 3.95 -5.13
CA VAL A 146 -19.38 4.33 -5.75
C VAL A 146 -19.36 5.82 -6.05
N ASN A 147 -18.19 6.45 -5.90
CA ASN A 147 -17.94 7.89 -5.98
C ASN A 147 -18.62 8.74 -4.90
N GLN A 148 -19.24 8.12 -3.89
CA GLN A 148 -19.80 8.84 -2.76
C GLN A 148 -18.67 9.33 -1.84
N ARG A 149 -18.70 10.62 -1.48
CA ARG A 149 -17.80 11.20 -0.47
C ARG A 149 -18.42 11.08 0.92
N LEU A 150 -17.69 10.45 1.84
CA LEU A 150 -18.10 10.28 3.23
C LEU A 150 -16.91 10.53 4.16
N LYS A 151 -17.21 10.77 5.43
CA LYS A 151 -16.21 10.81 6.50
C LYS A 151 -16.11 9.43 7.14
N PHE A 152 -14.90 8.94 7.37
CA PHE A 152 -14.64 7.63 7.94
C PHE A 152 -13.74 7.75 9.15
N TYR A 153 -13.92 6.87 10.12
CA TYR A 153 -13.03 6.76 11.27
C TYR A 153 -11.91 5.77 10.95
N VAL A 154 -10.65 6.15 11.16
CA VAL A 154 -9.50 5.25 10.94
C VAL A 154 -9.36 4.34 12.16
N VAL A 155 -9.69 3.06 12.01
CA VAL A 155 -9.64 2.07 13.09
C VAL A 155 -8.21 1.63 13.37
N GLY A 156 -7.42 1.45 12.31
CA GLY A 156 -6.07 0.93 12.42
C GLY A 156 -5.53 0.44 11.09
N ILE A 157 -4.40 -0.26 11.15
CA ILE A 157 -3.78 -0.96 10.02
C ILE A 157 -3.83 -2.46 10.35
N LYS A 158 -4.28 -3.27 9.40
CA LYS A 158 -4.32 -4.74 9.55
C LYS A 158 -3.58 -5.41 8.41
N GLU A 159 -2.95 -6.53 8.71
CA GLU A 159 -2.34 -7.38 7.68
C GLU A 159 -3.43 -8.18 6.96
N GLY A 160 -3.49 -8.02 5.64
CA GLY A 160 -4.40 -8.75 4.76
C GLY A 160 -3.65 -9.54 3.70
N ASN A 161 -4.39 -10.22 2.83
CA ASN A 161 -3.82 -11.05 1.76
C ASN A 161 -3.01 -10.25 0.72
N ARG A 162 -3.15 -8.92 0.70
CA ARG A 162 -2.43 -8.01 -0.20
C ARG A 162 -1.45 -7.11 0.56
N GLY A 163 -0.99 -7.59 1.71
CA GLY A 163 -0.14 -6.88 2.66
C GLY A 163 -0.97 -6.03 3.63
N GLU A 164 -0.31 -5.08 4.29
CA GLU A 164 -0.95 -4.16 5.22
C GLU A 164 -1.98 -3.27 4.52
N GLU A 165 -3.15 -3.11 5.14
CA GLU A 165 -4.26 -2.30 4.65
C GLU A 165 -4.79 -1.40 5.76
N ILE A 166 -5.12 -0.16 5.40
CA ILE A 166 -5.76 0.78 6.32
C ILE A 166 -7.22 0.36 6.47
N VAL A 167 -7.67 0.16 7.71
CA VAL A 167 -9.05 -0.18 8.02
C VAL A 167 -9.78 1.08 8.47
N VAL A 168 -10.88 1.37 7.77
CA VAL A 168 -11.77 2.48 8.11
C VAL A 168 -13.16 1.98 8.48
N SER A 169 -13.88 2.78 9.25
CA SER A 169 -15.18 2.41 9.81
C SER A 169 -16.20 3.53 9.70
N ARG A 170 -17.44 3.10 9.46
CA ARG A 170 -18.67 3.89 9.59
C ARG A 170 -19.52 3.46 10.78
N ALA A 171 -19.18 2.35 11.45
CA ALA A 171 -19.88 1.84 12.62
C ALA A 171 -19.20 2.17 13.96
N ALA A 172 -17.92 2.54 13.96
CA ALA A 172 -17.17 2.82 15.18
C ALA A 172 -17.69 4.07 15.93
N ASN A 173 -17.76 3.99 17.26
CA ASN A 173 -18.19 5.10 18.12
C ASN A 173 -17.34 6.37 17.93
N GLY A 174 -16.04 6.20 17.66
CA GLY A 174 -15.13 7.32 17.42
C GLY A 174 -15.49 8.19 16.21
N LEU A 175 -16.24 7.64 15.25
CA LEU A 175 -16.79 8.44 14.14
C LEU A 175 -17.80 9.47 14.65
N LEU A 176 -18.73 9.05 15.53
CA LEU A 176 -19.76 9.94 16.06
C LEU A 176 -19.11 11.05 16.88
N GLU A 177 -18.23 10.68 17.82
CA GLU A 177 -17.52 11.62 18.67
C GLU A 177 -16.72 12.65 17.88
N GLY A 178 -15.96 12.21 16.86
CA GLY A 178 -15.18 13.14 16.06
C GLY A 178 -16.04 14.01 15.14
N LEU A 179 -17.19 13.52 14.64
CA LEU A 179 -18.14 14.35 13.89
C LEU A 179 -18.71 15.46 14.77
N PHE A 180 -19.09 15.12 16.01
CA PHE A 180 -19.56 16.12 16.98
C PHE A 180 -18.49 17.15 17.32
N ARG A 181 -17.23 16.73 17.54
CA ARG A 181 -16.12 17.67 17.79
C ARG A 181 -15.89 18.64 16.63
N GLN A 182 -16.10 18.21 15.39
CA GLN A 182 -15.97 19.07 14.22
C GLN A 182 -17.13 20.05 14.05
N GLU A 183 -18.34 19.65 14.43
CA GLU A 183 -19.55 20.47 14.27
C GLU A 183 -19.76 21.45 15.43
N VAL A 184 -19.34 21.09 16.65
CA VAL A 184 -19.55 21.90 17.86
C VAL A 184 -18.22 22.14 18.59
N PRO A 185 -17.40 23.09 18.12
CA PRO A 185 -16.10 23.38 18.73
C PRO A 185 -16.21 23.90 20.18
N GLU A 186 -17.36 24.44 20.61
CA GLU A 186 -17.53 24.91 22.00
C GLU A 186 -17.55 23.79 23.06
N ILE A 187 -17.84 22.53 22.68
CA ILE A 187 -17.84 21.40 23.61
C ILE A 187 -16.40 20.92 23.90
N ALA A 188 -15.46 21.15 22.98
CA ALA A 188 -14.06 20.73 23.17
C ALA A 188 -13.34 21.51 24.28
N SER A 189 -13.79 22.73 24.59
CA SER A 189 -13.18 23.61 25.58
C SER A 189 -13.81 23.50 26.99
N VAL A 190 -15.01 22.91 27.12
CA VAL A 190 -15.73 22.86 28.39
C VAL A 190 -16.02 21.41 28.79
N LEU A 191 -15.14 20.86 29.64
CA LEU A 191 -15.35 19.74 30.57
C LEU A 191 -16.76 19.10 30.53
N VAL A 192 -16.92 17.99 29.82
CA VAL A 192 -18.18 17.20 29.88
C VAL A 192 -18.03 16.06 30.87
N GLN A 193 -18.15 16.41 32.16
CA GLN A 193 -18.49 15.47 33.23
C GLN A 193 -20.01 15.38 33.48
N LYS A 194 -20.83 16.09 32.71
CA LYS A 194 -22.29 16.03 32.82
C LYS A 194 -22.88 15.35 31.60
N SER A 195 -23.44 14.16 31.84
CA SER A 195 -24.28 13.41 30.92
C SER A 195 -25.18 14.33 30.11
N LEU A 196 -24.88 14.50 28.84
CA LEU A 196 -25.69 15.30 27.92
C LEU A 196 -26.83 14.44 27.38
N PHE A 197 -28.06 14.80 27.77
CA PHE A 197 -29.29 14.28 27.18
C PHE A 197 -29.56 15.10 25.89
N PHE A 198 -29.54 14.45 24.73
CA PHE A 198 -29.91 15.09 23.45
C PHE A 198 -31.35 14.76 23.09
N PRO A 199 -32.23 15.76 22.87
CA PRO A 199 -33.59 15.51 22.38
C PRO A 199 -33.55 15.25 20.87
N ILE A 200 -33.81 14.00 20.47
CA ILE A 200 -34.07 13.64 19.07
C ILE A 200 -35.60 13.49 18.92
N LYS A 201 -36.14 13.83 17.74
CA LYS A 201 -37.60 13.82 17.43
C LYS A 201 -38.33 12.49 17.69
N TRP A 202 -37.63 11.42 18.07
CA TRP A 202 -38.18 10.10 18.37
C TRP A 202 -37.57 9.43 19.63
N GLY A 203 -37.00 10.20 20.57
CA GLY A 203 -36.52 9.69 21.87
C GLY A 203 -35.16 10.23 22.32
N LEU A 204 -34.85 10.10 23.62
CA LEU A 204 -33.62 10.56 24.26
C LEU A 204 -32.55 9.47 24.24
N ILE A 205 -31.38 9.74 23.63
CA ILE A 205 -30.21 8.86 23.68
C ILE A 205 -29.32 9.31 24.84
N ARG A 206 -29.02 8.38 25.77
CA ARG A 206 -28.07 8.59 26.86
C ARG A 206 -26.68 8.09 26.41
N LEU A 207 -25.78 9.01 26.08
CA LEU A 207 -24.36 8.66 25.91
C LEU A 207 -23.70 8.70 27.30
N VAL A 208 -23.27 7.54 27.81
CA VAL A 208 -22.39 7.47 28.99
C VAL A 208 -20.98 7.36 28.45
N LEU A 209 -20.23 8.46 28.52
CA LEU A 209 -18.77 8.44 28.39
C LEU A 209 -18.24 7.95 29.75
N VAL A 210 -17.64 6.75 29.77
CA VAL A 210 -16.87 6.24 30.92
C VAL A 210 -15.43 6.69 30.77
#